data_AF-A0A7G9Z9U5-F1
#
_entry.id   AF-A0A7G9Z9U5-F1
#
_cell.length_a   1.000
_cell.length_b   1.000
_cell.length_c   1.000
_cell.angle_alpha   90.00
_cell.angle_beta   90.00
_cell.angle_gamma   90.00
#
_symmetry.space_group_name_H-M   'P 1'
#
loop_
_entity.id
_entity.type
_entity.pdbx_description
1 polymer ?
#
loop_
_entity_poly.entity_id
_entity_poly.type
_entity_poly.pdbx_seq_one_letter_code
_entity_poly.pdbx_strand_id
1 'polypeptide(L)' 'MNKKLLIFKRKKAKELHEEGRSNGEIACHLLASKNSVGKWVQRDESEISSDNRSWEKGKSRKYTPETKQQIRQKHDEH' A
#
# COMPACT_ATOMS: atom_id res chain seq x y z
N MET A 1 -0.65 -8.11 -1.60
CA MET A 1 0.49 -8.05 -0.66
C MET A 1 -0.02 -7.74 0.72
N ASN A 2 0.35 -8.51 1.74
CA ASN A 2 -0.10 -8.28 3.12
C ASN A 2 0.47 -6.94 3.63
N LYS A 3 -0.38 -6.05 4.17
CA LYS A 3 0.01 -4.71 4.64
C LYS A 3 1.11 -4.78 5.70
N LYS A 4 1.01 -5.73 6.63
CA LYS A 4 2.01 -5.93 7.69
C LYS A 4 3.39 -6.26 7.11
N LEU A 5 3.41 -7.16 6.12
CA LEU A 5 4.64 -7.58 5.43
C LEU A 5 5.26 -6.44 4.63
N LEU A 6 4.45 -5.56 4.05
CA LEU A 6 4.94 -4.38 3.34
C LEU A 6 5.59 -3.37 4.29
N ILE A 7 4.96 -3.07 5.43
CA ILE A 7 5.52 -2.18 6.45
C ILE A 7 6.85 -2.74 6.96
N PHE A 8 6.91 -4.06 7.24
CA PHE A 8 8.15 -4.73 7.64
C PHE A 8 9.27 -4.54 6.61
N LYS A 9 8.99 -4.79 5.32
CA LYS A 9 9.99 -4.58 4.25
C LYS A 9 10.46 -3.14 4.16
N ARG A 10 9.58 -2.16 4.33
CA ARG A 10 9.94 -0.73 4.32
C ARG A 10 10.88 -0.37 5.48
N LYS A 11 10.56 -0.81 6.71
CA LYS A 11 11.42 -0.60 7.89
C LYS A 11 12.79 -1.24 7.68
N LYS A 12 12.80 -2.51 7.27
CA LYS A 12 14.05 -3.25 7.02
C LYS A 12 14.89 -2.63 5.92
N ALA A 13 14.27 -2.08 4.87
CA ALA A 13 14.99 -1.37 3.81
C ALA A 13 15.72 -0.12 4.34
N LYS A 14 15.11 0.60 5.28
CA LYS A 14 15.70 1.80 5.89
C LYS A 14 16.87 1.43 6.81
N GLU A 15 16.68 0.44 7.68
CA GLU A 15 17.76 -0.11 8.53
C GLU A 15 18.98 -0.55 7.69
N LEU A 16 18.76 -1.34 6.64
CA LEU A 16 19.85 -1.81 5.78
C LEU A 16 20.54 -0.69 4.99
N HIS A 17 19.82 0.39 4.69
CA HIS A 17 20.40 1.56 4.03
C HIS A 17 21.23 2.40 5.01
N GLU A 18 20.80 2.52 6.27
CA GLU A 18 21.58 3.15 7.35
C GLU A 18 22.84 2.35 7.69
N GLU A 19 22.80 1.01 7.55
CA GLU A 19 23.98 0.12 7.57
C GLU A 19 24.92 0.29 6.37
N GLY A 20 24.57 1.14 5.39
CA GLY A 20 25.40 1.45 4.22
C GLY A 20 25.24 0.50 3.02
N ARG A 21 24.23 -0.39 3.02
CA ARG A 21 23.97 -1.25 1.86
C ARG A 21 23.38 -0.48 0.70
N SER A 22 23.70 -0.91 -0.52
CA SER A 22 23.13 -0.31 -1.73
C SER A 22 21.66 -0.68 -1.92
N ASN A 23 20.89 0.19 -2.56
CA ASN A 23 19.49 -0.08 -2.93
C ASN A 23 19.32 -1.36 -3.77
N GLY A 24 20.35 -1.78 -4.51
CA GLY A 24 20.33 -3.02 -5.30
C GLY A 24 20.42 -4.26 -4.42
N GLU A 25 21.34 -4.28 -3.45
CA GLU A 25 21.48 -5.39 -2.50
C GLU A 25 20.24 -5.54 -1.63
N ILE A 26 19.68 -4.41 -1.17
CA ILE A 26 18.44 -4.38 -0.40
C ILE A 26 17.26 -4.92 -1.22
N ALA A 27 17.18 -4.58 -2.50
CA ALA A 27 16.14 -5.07 -3.41
C ALA A 27 16.20 -6.60 -3.57
N CYS A 28 17.39 -7.15 -3.77
CA CYS A 28 17.60 -8.60 -3.81
C CYS A 28 17.24 -9.26 -2.47
N HIS A 29 17.70 -8.69 -1.35
CA HIS A 29 17.46 -9.24 -0.02
C HIS A 29 15.98 -9.24 0.38
N LEU A 30 15.26 -8.16 0.06
CA LEU A 30 13.84 -8.01 0.41
C LEU A 30 12.88 -8.53 -0.66
N LEU A 31 13.39 -9.11 -1.76
CA LEU A 31 12.60 -9.53 -2.93
C LEU A 31 11.66 -8.39 -3.36
N ALA A 32 12.24 -7.22 -3.59
CA ALA A 32 11.54 -6.00 -3.97
C ALA A 32 12.24 -5.35 -5.17
N SER A 33 11.57 -4.44 -5.87
CA SER A 33 12.23 -3.69 -6.94
C SER A 33 13.15 -2.61 -6.35
N LYS A 34 14.28 -2.33 -7.02
CA LYS A 34 15.20 -1.23 -6.67
C LYS A 34 14.47 0.12 -6.55
N ASN A 35 13.49 0.36 -7.41
CA ASN A 35 12.68 1.57 -7.39
C ASN A 35 11.77 1.65 -6.15
N SER A 36 11.20 0.53 -5.72
CA SER A 36 10.43 0.48 -4.47
C SER A 36 11.31 0.76 -3.26
N VAL A 37 12.51 0.16 -3.22
CA VAL A 37 13.48 0.39 -2.14
C VAL A 37 13.89 1.85 -2.06
N GLY A 38 14.26 2.48 -3.18
CA GLY A 38 14.61 3.90 -3.21
C GLY A 38 13.50 4.80 -2.65
N LYS A 39 12.24 4.51 -2.99
CA LYS A 39 11.07 5.22 -2.43
C LYS A 39 10.84 4.96 -0.94
N TRP A 40 11.24 3.80 -0.42
CA TRP A 40 11.07 3.47 1.00
C TRP A 40 12.13 4.13 1.87
N VAL A 41 13.38 4.12 1.40
CA VAL A 41 14.51 4.75 2.08
C VAL A 41 14.32 6.27 2.19
N GLN A 42 13.80 6.91 1.15
CA GLN A 42 13.55 8.36 1.13
C GLN A 42 12.33 8.80 1.98
N ARG A 43 11.50 7.86 2.44
CA ARG A 43 10.29 8.20 3.20
C ARG A 43 10.58 8.40 4.67
N ASP A 44 9.83 9.33 5.24
CA ASP A 44 9.80 9.54 6.68
C ASP A 44 9.24 8.30 7.39
N GLU A 45 9.70 8.05 8.61
CA GLU A 45 9.30 6.87 9.38
C GLU A 45 7.80 6.86 9.70
N SER A 46 7.21 8.05 9.86
CA SER A 46 5.77 8.24 10.01
C SER A 46 4.97 7.71 8.79
N GLU A 47 5.49 7.92 7.57
CA GLU A 47 4.88 7.46 6.31
C GLU A 47 5.15 5.98 6.00
N ILE A 48 6.16 5.38 6.62
CA ILE A 48 6.51 3.97 6.45
C ILE A 48 5.44 3.08 7.11
N SER A 49 4.94 3.51 8.28
CA SER A 49 3.95 2.79 9.07
C SER A 49 2.53 2.80 8.47
N SER A 50 2.23 3.77 7.62
CA SER A 50 0.92 3.93 7.00
C SER A 50 0.88 3.33 5.58
N ASP A 51 -0.13 2.50 5.30
CA ASP A 51 -0.45 2.06 3.95
C ASP A 51 -1.84 2.55 3.56
N ASN A 52 -1.88 3.78 3.05
CA ASN A 52 -3.11 4.49 2.67
C ASN A 52 -3.67 4.06 1.30
N ARG A 53 -3.13 2.99 0.69
CA ARG A 53 -3.63 2.47 -0.60
C ARG A 53 -5.04 1.88 -0.53
N SER A 54 -5.62 1.77 0.67
CA SER A 54 -7.03 1.42 0.89
C SER A 54 -7.85 2.59 1.46
N TRP A 55 -7.43 3.84 1.27
CA TRP A 55 -8.28 4.98 1.62
C TRP A 55 -9.64 4.81 0.94
N GLU A 56 -10.72 5.06 1.69
CA GLU A 56 -12.07 4.97 1.12
C GLU A 56 -12.09 5.79 -0.16
N LYS A 57 -12.34 5.12 -1.29
CA LYS A 57 -12.51 5.84 -2.55
C LYS A 57 -13.65 6.81 -2.31
N GLY A 58 -13.40 8.11 -2.57
CA GLY A 58 -14.39 9.17 -2.37
C GLY A 58 -15.71 8.87 -3.09
N LYS A 59 -16.72 9.71 -2.87
CA LYS A 59 -18.09 9.51 -3.40
C LYS A 59 -18.08 8.95 -4.82
N SER A 60 -18.76 7.81 -4.99
CA SER A 60 -18.97 7.17 -6.28
C SER A 60 -19.56 8.20 -7.26
N ARG A 61 -18.87 8.44 -8.37
CA ARG A 61 -19.32 9.43 -9.38
C ARG A 61 -20.64 9.05 -10.03
N LYS A 62 -20.99 7.77 -10.05
CA LYS A 62 -22.07 7.22 -10.89
C LYS A 62 -23.33 6.82 -10.11
N TYR A 63 -23.17 6.37 -8.87
CA TYR A 63 -24.29 5.81 -8.11
C TYR A 63 -24.28 6.37 -6.70
N THR A 64 -25.38 7.02 -6.33
CA THR A 64 -25.64 7.41 -4.95
C THR A 64 -25.87 6.16 -4.09
N PRO A 65 -25.76 6.27 -2.76
CA PRO A 65 -26.06 5.17 -1.85
C PRO A 65 -27.48 4.59 -2.09
N GLU A 66 -28.47 5.44 -2.39
CA GLU A 66 -29.84 4.97 -2.67
C GLU A 66 -29.90 4.12 -3.95
N THR A 67 -29.23 4.54 -5.03
CA THR A 67 -29.23 3.76 -6.28
C THR A 67 -28.60 2.39 -6.09
N LYS A 68 -27.58 2.28 -5.24
CA LYS A 68 -26.97 0.98 -4.89
C LYS A 68 -27.92 0.08 -4.09
N GLN A 69 -28.75 0.64 -3.22
CA GLN A 69 -29.77 -0.11 -2.49
C GLN A 69 -30.86 -0.64 -3.42
N GLN A 70 -31.34 0.20 -4.35
CA GLN A 70 -32.36 -0.21 -5.33
C GLN A 70 -31.87 -1.33 -6.25
N ILE A 71 -30.60 -1.29 -6.68
CA ILE A 71 -30.01 -2.36 -7.50
C ILE A 71 -29.96 -3.68 -6.71
N ARG A 72 -29.63 -3.65 -5.42
CA ARG A 72 -29.62 -4.86 -4.57
C ARG A 72 -31.01 -5.44 -4.40
N GLN A 73 -32.00 -4.61 -4.06
CA GLN A 73 -33.39 -5.05 -3.90
C GLN A 73 -33.91 -5.74 -5.16
N LYS A 74 -33.67 -5.16 -6.35
CA LYS A 74 -34.07 -5.76 -7.63
C LYS A 74 -33.34 -7.05 -7.99
N HIS A 75 -32.14 -7.27 -7.45
CA HIS A 75 -31.38 -8.50 -7.66
C HIS A 75 -31.87 -9.64 -6.75
N ASP A 76 -32.31 -9.32 -5.54
CA ASP A 76 -32.81 -10.30 -4.57
C ASP A 76 -34.28 -10.73 -4.83
N GLU A 77 -35.02 -9.94 -5.62
CA GLU A 77 -36.39 -10.24 -6.06
C GLU A 77 -36.47 -11.26 -7.21
N HIS A 78 -35.33 -11.73 -7.74
CA HIS A 78 -35.23 -12.54 -8.96
C HIS A 78 -34.60 -13.91 -8.74
#